data_AF-A0A7J7GVP3-F1
#
_entry.id   AF-A0A7J7GVP3-F1
#
_cell.length_a   1.000
_cell.length_b   1.000
_cell.length_c   1.000
_cell.angle_alpha   90.00
_cell.angle_beta   90.00
_cell.angle_gamma   90.00
#
_symmetry.space_group_name_H-M   'P 1'
#
loop_
_entity.id
_entity.type
_entity.pdbx_description
1 polymer ?
#
loop_
_entity_poly.entity_id
_entity_poly.type
_entity_poly.pdbx_seq_one_letter_code
_entity_poly.pdbx_strand_id
1 'polypeptide(L)' 'MWATQVVSRTLPEVSMAERHEQWMVHNGRVYEDDVEKEMRLKIFKDNVEFMESFDSVAGAKPYKLSVNQFADLTNEEF' A
#
# COMPACT_ATOMS: atom_id res chain seq x y z
N MET A 1 -10.83 34.44 11.60
CA MET A 1 -9.88 33.31 11.60
C MET A 1 -10.69 32.05 11.38
N TRP A 2 -10.72 31.49 10.16
CA TRP A 2 -11.41 30.22 9.92
C TRP A 2 -10.44 29.09 10.26
N ALA A 3 -10.78 28.32 11.29
CA ALA A 3 -10.09 27.08 11.63
C ALA A 3 -10.67 25.98 10.75
N THR A 4 -9.86 25.48 9.81
CA THR A 4 -10.20 24.28 9.05
C THR A 4 -10.13 23.10 10.01
N GLN A 5 -11.28 22.68 10.54
CA GLN A 5 -11.39 21.42 11.26
C GLN A 5 -11.19 20.29 10.26
N VAL A 6 -9.96 19.76 10.21
CA VAL A 6 -9.68 18.48 9.58
C VAL A 6 -10.33 17.44 10.46
N VAL A 7 -11.56 17.05 10.11
CA VAL A 7 -12.12 15.79 10.56
C VAL A 7 -11.25 14.72 9.91
N SER A 8 -10.25 14.24 10.65
CA SER A 8 -9.63 12.95 10.37
C SER A 8 -10.76 11.94 10.50
N ARG A 9 -11.44 11.67 9.38
CA ARG A 9 -12.31 10.52 9.25
C ARG A 9 -11.40 9.35 9.62
N THR A 10 -11.62 8.74 10.77
CA THR A 10 -11.18 7.38 11.04
C THR A 10 -11.83 6.56 9.94
N LEU A 11 -11.13 6.45 8.81
CA LEU A 11 -11.48 5.52 7.76
C LEU A 11 -11.58 4.17 8.50
N PRO A 12 -12.67 3.40 8.32
CA PRO A 12 -12.62 2.00 8.71
C PRO A 12 -11.30 1.47 8.16
N GLU A 13 -10.46 0.85 9.00
CA GLU A 13 -9.20 0.30 8.52
C GLU A 13 -9.53 -0.63 7.37
N VAL A 14 -9.32 -0.13 6.15
CA VAL A 14 -9.60 -0.85 4.92
C VAL A 14 -8.68 -2.06 4.97
N SER A 15 -9.26 -3.25 4.83
CA SER A 15 -8.50 -4.49 4.91
C SER A 15 -7.39 -4.48 3.87
N MET A 16 -6.28 -5.18 4.15
CA MET A 16 -5.16 -5.24 3.19
C MET A 16 -5.59 -5.82 1.83
N ALA A 17 -6.55 -6.73 1.83
CA ALA A 17 -7.16 -7.25 0.60
C ALA A 17 -7.88 -6.14 -0.19
N GLU A 18 -8.70 -5.32 0.45
CA GLU A 18 -9.38 -4.19 -0.23
C GLU A 18 -8.38 -3.14 -0.73
N ARG A 19 -7.30 -2.87 0.02
CA ARG A 19 -6.23 -1.96 -0.45
C ARG A 19 -5.54 -2.54 -1.68
N HIS A 20 -5.28 -3.85 -1.70
CA HIS A 20 -4.68 -4.54 -2.83
C HIS A 20 -5.60 -4.49 -4.06
N GLU A 21 -6.90 -4.71 -3.91
CA GLU A 21 -7.88 -4.57 -5.00
C GLU A 21 -7.91 -3.16 -5.57
N GLN A 22 -7.95 -2.13 -4.71
CA GLN A 22 -7.90 -0.74 -5.14
C GLN A 22 -6.61 -0.42 -5.89
N TRP A 23 -5.48 -0.93 -5.39
CA TRP A 23 -4.19 -0.78 -6.04
C TRP A 23 -4.15 -1.51 -7.40
N MET A 24 -4.73 -2.71 -7.49
CA MET A 24 -4.82 -3.45 -8.75
C MET A 24 -5.62 -2.68 -9.80
N VAL A 25 -6.78 -2.15 -9.42
CA VAL A 25 -7.62 -1.33 -10.31
C VAL A 25 -6.88 -0.07 -10.74
N HIS A 26 -6.18 0.59 -9.82
CA HIS A 26 -5.43 1.81 -10.13
C HIS A 26 -4.26 1.57 -11.09
N ASN A 27 -3.57 0.44 -10.97
CA ASN A 27 -2.39 0.10 -11.77
C ASN A 27 -2.69 -0.83 -12.96
N GLY A 28 -3.97 -1.19 -13.17
CA GLY A 28 -4.38 -2.13 -14.22
C GLY A 28 -3.81 -3.53 -14.06
N ARG A 29 -3.59 -4.00 -12.82
CA ARG A 29 -3.08 -5.35 -12.55
C ARG A 29 -4.19 -6.39 -12.64
N VAL A 30 -3.90 -7.46 -13.38
CA VAL A 30 -4.74 -8.64 -13.54
C VAL A 30 -3.83 -9.85 -13.39
N TYR A 31 -4.24 -10.82 -12.56
CA TYR A 31 -3.52 -12.07 -12.35
C TYR A 31 -4.16 -13.19 -13.15
N GLU A 32 -3.39 -14.23 -13.45
CA GLU A 32 -3.84 -15.38 -14.23
C GLU A 32 -4.83 -16.25 -13.45
N ASP A 33 -4.55 -16.44 -12.15
CA ASP A 33 -5.38 -17.26 -11.26
C ASP A 33 -5.40 -16.74 -9.81
N ASP A 34 -6.26 -17.34 -9.00
CA ASP A 34 -6.42 -16.98 -7.58
C ASP A 34 -5.18 -17.34 -6.74
N VAL A 35 -4.39 -18.34 -7.15
CA VAL A 35 -3.18 -18.76 -6.44
C VAL A 35 -2.09 -17.70 -6.61
N GLU A 36 -1.91 -17.20 -7.82
CA GLU A 36 -1.03 -16.06 -8.11
C GLU A 36 -1.51 -14.84 -7.35
N LYS A 37 -2.81 -14.54 -7.36
CA LYS A 37 -3.36 -13.39 -6.65
C LYS A 37 -3.11 -13.45 -5.15
N GLU A 38 -3.27 -14.60 -4.50
CA GLU A 38 -2.96 -14.79 -3.08
C GLU A 38 -1.46 -14.59 -2.79
N MET A 39 -0.59 -15.14 -3.63
CA MET A 39 0.86 -14.95 -3.50
C MET A 39 1.24 -13.47 -3.62
N ARG A 40 0.69 -12.78 -4.62
CA ARG A 40 0.93 -11.35 -4.89
C ARG A 40 0.36 -10.44 -3.81
N LEU A 41 -0.79 -10.80 -3.23
CA LEU A 41 -1.36 -10.12 -2.06
C LEU A 41 -0.42 -10.19 -0.85
N LYS A 42 0.23 -11.34 -0.62
CA LYS A 42 1.19 -11.49 0.48
C LYS A 42 2.39 -10.57 0.29
N ILE A 43 2.96 -10.52 -0.92
CA ILE A 43 4.08 -9.62 -1.26
C ILE A 43 3.64 -8.15 -1.11
N PHE A 44 2.46 -7.81 -1.61
CA PHE A 44 1.88 -6.48 -1.47
C PHE A 44 1.76 -6.07 0.00
N LYS A 45 1.27 -6.98 0.84
CA LYS A 45 1.16 -6.74 2.27
C LYS A 45 2.53 -6.46 2.91
N ASP A 46 3.50 -7.34 2.67
CA ASP A 46 4.84 -7.21 3.25
C ASP A 46 5.51 -5.88 2.81
N ASN A 47 5.33 -5.48 1.55
CA ASN A 47 5.84 -4.21 1.03
C ASN A 47 5.14 -3.00 1.65
N VAL A 48 3.81 -3.02 1.79
CA VAL A 48 3.06 -1.91 2.42
C VAL A 48 3.44 -1.77 3.89
N GLU A 49 3.55 -2.86 4.64
CA GLU A 49 3.99 -2.84 6.04
C GLU A 49 5.42 -2.31 6.19
N PHE A 50 6.33 -2.70 5.28
CA PHE A 50 7.68 -2.15 5.24
C PHE A 50 7.66 -0.63 5.04
N MET A 51 6.82 -0.13 4.16
CA MET A 51 6.71 1.30 3.88
C MET A 51 6.07 2.09 5.02
N GLU A 52 4.99 1.58 5.62
CA GLU A 52 4.36 2.19 6.80
C GLU A 52 5.31 2.21 8.00
N SER A 53 6.09 1.14 8.20
CA SER A 53 7.14 1.13 9.23
C SER A 53 8.27 2.10 8.92
N PHE A 54 8.68 2.24 7.66
CA PHE A 54 9.72 3.18 7.24
C PHE A 54 9.30 4.65 7.43
N ASP A 55 8.06 4.99 7.06
CA ASP A 55 7.52 6.34 7.16
C ASP A 55 7.13 6.73 8.61
N SER A 56 6.96 5.77 9.51
CA SER A 56 6.62 6.01 10.93
C SER A 56 7.83 6.24 11.85
N VAL A 57 9.07 6.02 11.37
CA VAL A 57 10.28 6.28 12.17
C VAL A 57 10.48 7.79 12.38
N ALA A 58 10.56 8.21 13.64
CA ALA A 58 10.87 9.58 14.03
C ALA A 58 12.25 10.01 13.50
N GLY A 59 12.29 11.04 12.65
CA GLY A 59 13.47 11.42 11.85
C GLY A 59 13.30 11.17 10.34
N ALA A 60 12.05 11.09 9.87
CA ALA A 60 11.64 10.89 8.48
C ALA A 60 12.61 11.56 7.49
N LYS A 61 13.11 10.75 6.55
CA LYS A 61 13.90 11.22 5.41
C LYS A 61 13.11 12.29 4.65
N PRO A 62 13.76 13.16 3.85
CA PRO A 62 13.07 14.19 3.07
C PRO A 62 12.13 13.64 1.98
N TYR A 63 11.96 12.31 1.90
CA TYR A 63 11.08 11.61 0.99
C TYR A 63 10.31 10.52 1.73
N LYS A 64 9.09 10.25 1.26
CA LYS A 64 8.22 9.18 1.73
C LYS A 64 8.19 8.06 0.72
N LEU A 65 8.03 6.83 1.19
CA LEU A 65 7.78 5.71 0.29
C LEU A 65 6.27 5.62 0.05
N SER A 66 5.86 5.59 -1.21
CA SER A 66 4.45 5.42 -1.62
C SER A 66 4.26 4.17 -2.46
N VAL A 67 3.12 3.49 -2.27
CA VAL A 67 2.81 2.25 -2.99
C VAL A 67 2.89 2.51 -4.49
N ASN A 68 3.75 1.78 -5.19
CA ASN A 68 4.04 1.98 -6.62
C ASN A 68 3.55 0.78 -7.45
N GLN A 69 3.74 0.79 -8.78
CA GLN A 69 3.31 -0.29 -9.68
C GLN A 69 4.04 -1.64 -9.49
N PHE A 70 5.07 -1.68 -8.64
CA PHE A 70 5.87 -2.85 -8.31
C PHE A 70 5.60 -3.33 -6.87
N ALA A 71 4.57 -2.82 -6.21
CA ALA A 71 4.26 -3.17 -4.83
C ALA A 71 3.92 -4.65 -4.64
N ASP A 72 3.58 -5.40 -5.70
CA ASP A 72 3.34 -6.86 -5.67
C ASP A 72 4.56 -7.70 -6.12
N LEU A 73 5.72 -7.07 -6.30
CA LEU A 73 6.98 -7.73 -6.66
C LEU A 73 7.95 -7.79 -5.48
N THR A 74 8.80 -8.80 -5.50
CA THR A 74 9.99 -8.87 -4.66
C THR A 74 11.13 -8.07 -5.27
N ASN A 75 12.14 -7.70 -4.47
CA ASN A 75 13.32 -6.99 -4.97
C ASN A 75 14.12 -7.77 -6.04
N GLU A 76 13.97 -9.09 -6.12
CA GLU A 76 14.65 -9.93 -7.12
C GLU A 76 13.93 -9.91 -8.48
N GLU A 77 12.65 -9.51 -8.50
CA GLU A 77 11.81 -9.41 -9.70
C GLU A 77 11.85 -8.02 -10.34
N PHE A 78 12.55 -7.06 -9.73
CA PHE A 78 12.68 -5.66 -10.18
C PHE A 78 14.11 -5.33 -10.66
#